data_AF-A0A0F9JL08-F1
#
_entry.id   AF-A0A0F9JL08-F1
#
_cell.length_a   1.000
_cell.length_b   1.000
_cell.length_c   1.000
_cell.angle_alpha   90.00
_cell.angle_beta   90.00
_cell.angle_gamma   90.00
#
_symmetry.space_group_name_H-M   'P 1'
#
loop_
_entity.id
_entity.type
_entity.pdbx_description
1 polymer ?
#
loop_
_entity_poly.entity_id
_entity_poly.type
_entity_poly.pdbx_seq_one_letter_code
_entity_poly.pdbx_strand_id
1 'polypeptide(L)' 'MFRTSDTALAAFLVTQGFPLSAIDYSSPRYEFVFDGNIDEDLIKEASQNYQTSKALVDPATYNRILKTLLRTVRDRGQWQ' A
#
# COMPACT_ATOMS: atom_id res chain seq x y z
N MET A 1 9.89 -9.90 -1.31
CA MET A 1 9.71 -8.44 -1.09
C MET A 1 8.67 -7.95 -2.08
N PHE A 2 7.55 -7.38 -1.62
CA PHE A 2 6.47 -6.91 -2.48
C PHE A 2 6.50 -5.38 -2.63
N ARG A 3 6.19 -4.88 -3.83
CA ARG A 3 6.16 -3.45 -4.14
C ARG A 3 4.93 -3.10 -4.97
N THR A 4 4.39 -1.90 -4.75
CA THR A 4 3.31 -1.35 -5.59
C THR A 4 3.39 0.16 -5.65
N SER A 5 3.10 0.75 -6.81
CA SER A 5 2.90 2.20 -6.96
C SER A 5 1.44 2.63 -6.78
N ASP A 6 0.52 1.67 -6.59
CA ASP A 6 -0.89 1.94 -6.39
C ASP A 6 -1.17 2.23 -4.91
N THR A 7 -1.55 3.48 -4.62
CA THR A 7 -1.86 3.94 -3.26
C THR A 7 -3.10 3.27 -2.67
N ALA A 8 -4.08 2.92 -3.51
CA ALA A 8 -5.30 2.26 -3.09
C ALA A 8 -5.03 0.80 -2.69
N LEU A 9 -4.22 0.10 -3.48
CA LEU A 9 -3.74 -1.24 -3.13
C LEU A 9 -2.87 -1.21 -1.86
N ALA A 10 -1.94 -0.25 -1.75
CA ALA A 10 -1.11 -0.13 -0.56
C ALA A 10 -1.96 0.12 0.71
N ALA A 11 -2.95 1.00 0.63
CA ALA A 11 -3.88 1.25 1.75
C ALA A 11 -4.66 0.00 2.13
N PHE A 12 -5.11 -0.78 1.14
CA PHE A 12 -5.77 -2.05 1.37
C PHE A 12 -4.86 -3.04 2.10
N LEU A 13 -3.63 -3.24 1.63
CA LEU A 13 -2.67 -4.17 2.24
C LEU A 13 -2.34 -3.79 3.69
N VAL A 14 -2.14 -2.51 3.97
CA VAL A 14 -1.95 -2.03 5.35
C VAL A 14 -3.19 -2.30 6.21
N THR A 15 -4.39 -2.17 5.64
CA THR A 15 -5.64 -2.49 6.35
C THR A 15 -5.76 -3.99 6.66
N GLN A 16 -5.22 -4.86 5.79
CA GLN A 16 -5.14 -6.31 6.01
C GLN A 16 -4.06 -6.71 7.02
N GLY A 17 -3.32 -5.75 7.59
CA GLY A 17 -2.29 -6.00 8.60
C GLY A 17 -0.90 -6.23 8.03
N PHE A 18 -0.69 -6.05 6.71
CA PHE A 18 0.65 -6.09 6.13
C PHE A 18 1.39 -4.78 6.41
N PRO A 19 2.46 -4.77 7.23
CA PRO A 19 3.15 -3.54 7.58
C PRO A 19 3.85 -2.94 6.36
N LEU A 20 3.64 -1.64 6.16
CA LEU A 20 4.39 -0.86 5.18
C LEU A 20 5.76 -0.55 5.75
N SER A 21 6.82 -0.98 5.08
CA SER A 21 8.20 -0.82 5.55
C SER A 21 8.77 0.53 5.14
N ALA A 22 8.53 0.95 3.89
CA ALA A 22 9.00 2.22 3.37
C ALA A 22 8.16 2.71 2.19
N ILE A 23 8.36 3.97 1.82
CA ILE A 23 7.97 4.52 0.53
C ILE A 23 9.26 4.94 -0.18
N ASP A 24 9.57 4.28 -1.29
CA ASP A 24 10.75 4.57 -2.11
C ASP A 24 10.40 5.68 -3.10
N TYR A 25 11.19 6.75 -3.10
CA TYR A 25 11.06 7.90 -4.00
C TYR A 25 12.24 8.03 -4.98
N SER A 26 13.13 7.03 -5.02
CA SER A 26 14.33 7.04 -5.88
C SER A 26 14.02 6.90 -7.37
N SER A 27 12.84 6.36 -7.69
CA SER A 27 12.37 6.15 -9.05
C SER A 27 11.43 7.28 -9.50
N PRO A 28 11.24 7.50 -10.83
CA PRO A 28 10.31 8.51 -11.36
C PRO A 28 8.86 8.34 -10.88
N ARG A 29 8.51 7.14 -10.42
CA ARG A 29 7.29 6.83 -9.68
C ARG A 29 7.70 6.32 -8.31
N TYR A 30 7.01 6.79 -7.28
CA TYR A 30 7.21 6.28 -5.93
C TYR A 30 6.66 4.84 -5.81
N GLU A 31 7.26 4.04 -4.94
CA GLU A 31 6.85 2.66 -4.66
C GLU A 31 6.62 2.46 -3.16
N PHE A 32 5.47 1.88 -2.80
CA PHE A 32 5.22 1.36 -1.46
C PHE A 32 5.92 0.02 -1.30
N VAL A 33 6.76 -0.10 -0.27
CA VAL A 33 7.58 -1.27 -0.01
C VAL A 33 7.02 -2.04 1.17
N PHE A 34 6.69 -3.31 0.94
CA PHE A 34 6.28 -4.27 1.96
C PHE A 34 7.39 -5.32 2.10
N ASP A 35 8.15 -5.18 3.18
CA ASP A 35 9.34 -5.94 3.50
C ASP A 35 9.34 -6.39 4.98
N GLY A 36 9.98 -7.53 5.25
CA GLY A 36 10.15 -8.10 6.59
C GLY A 36 9.25 -9.30 6.82
N ASN A 37 9.83 -10.52 6.80
CA ASN A 37 9.25 -11.80 7.25
C ASN A 37 7.74 -12.04 7.02
N ILE A 38 7.16 -11.41 6.00
CA ILE A 38 5.79 -11.65 5.58
C ILE A 38 5.86 -12.63 4.43
N ASP A 39 4.95 -13.59 4.46
CA ASP A 39 4.76 -14.52 3.36
C ASP A 39 4.31 -13.74 2.11
N GLU A 40 5.16 -13.74 1.10
CA GLU A 40 4.91 -13.03 -0.15
C GLU A 40 3.69 -13.59 -0.89
N ASP A 41 3.38 -14.87 -0.71
CA ASP A 41 2.24 -15.51 -1.35
C ASP A 41 0.92 -14.99 -0.75
N LEU A 42 0.88 -14.68 0.55
CA LEU A 42 -0.28 -14.04 1.19
C LEU A 42 -0.52 -12.62 0.66
N ILE A 43 0.54 -11.84 0.45
CA ILE A 43 0.41 -10.49 -0.13
C ILE A 43 -0.09 -10.59 -1.58
N LYS A 44 0.42 -11.54 -2.36
CA LYS A 44 -0.03 -11.76 -3.75
C LYS A 44 -1.50 -12.15 -3.81
N GLU A 45 -1.92 -13.09 -2.96
CA GLU A 45 -3.32 -13.51 -2.88
C GLU A 45 -4.24 -12.34 -2.49
N ALA A 46 -3.87 -11.59 -1.44
CA ALA A 46 -4.62 -10.41 -1.02
C ALA A 46 -4.72 -9.35 -2.13
N SER A 47 -3.62 -9.12 -2.87
CA SER A 47 -3.58 -8.20 -4.00
C SER A 47 -4.51 -8.65 -5.14
N GLN A 48 -4.55 -9.95 -5.43
CA GLN A 48 -5.44 -10.51 -6.45
C GLN A 48 -6.91 -10.42 -6.04
N ASN A 49 -7.21 -10.67 -4.77
CA ASN A 49 -8.56 -10.50 -4.21
C ASN A 49 -9.03 -9.04 -4.28
N TYR A 50 -8.13 -8.08 -4.06
CA TYR A 50 -8.41 -6.67 -4.25
C TYR A 50 -8.71 -6.32 -5.71
N GLN A 51 -7.86 -6.75 -6.64
CA GLN A 51 -8.04 -6.49 -8.08
C GLN A 51 -9.31 -7.12 -8.65
N THR A 52 -9.72 -8.27 -8.12
CA THR A 52 -10.96 -8.96 -8.54
C THR A 52 -12.22 -8.50 -7.80
N SER A 53 -12.13 -7.42 -6.99
CA SER A 53 -13.25 -6.88 -6.20
C SER A 53 -13.88 -7.88 -5.22
N LYS A 54 -13.11 -8.90 -4.81
CA LYS A 54 -13.53 -9.90 -3.83
C LYS A 54 -13.11 -9.53 -2.40
N ALA A 55 -12.29 -8.49 -2.26
CA ALA A 55 -11.76 -8.06 -0.99
C ALA A 55 -12.84 -7.40 -0.10
N LEU A 56 -12.93 -7.85 1.14
CA LEU A 56 -13.69 -7.19 2.20
C LEU A 56 -12.74 -6.33 3.05
N VAL A 57 -13.18 -5.12 3.35
CA VAL A 57 -12.38 -4.17 4.12
C VAL A 57 -13.29 -3.27 4.94
N ASP A 58 -12.87 -2.93 6.17
CA ASP A 58 -13.53 -1.90 6.96
C ASP A 58 -13.38 -0.52 6.26
N PRO A 59 -14.48 0.10 5.78
CA PRO A 59 -14.40 1.31 4.99
C PRO A 59 -13.81 2.49 5.75
N ALA A 60 -14.03 2.57 7.07
CA ALA A 60 -13.53 3.67 7.89
C ALA A 60 -12.00 3.60 8.02
N THR A 61 -11.46 2.42 8.34
CA THR A 61 -10.03 2.17 8.47
C THR A 61 -9.32 2.35 7.13
N TYR A 62 -9.87 1.78 6.05
CA TYR A 62 -9.33 1.94 4.70
C TYR A 62 -9.22 3.40 4.30
N ASN A 63 -10.30 4.17 4.43
CA ASN A 63 -10.31 5.58 4.06
C ASN A 63 -9.33 6.42 4.89
N ARG A 64 -9.17 6.10 6.18
CA ARG A 64 -8.20 6.77 7.05
C ARG A 64 -6.77 6.51 6.58
N ILE A 65 -6.43 5.26 6.28
CA ILE A 65 -5.10 4.88 5.79
C ILE A 65 -4.85 5.50 4.42
N LEU A 66 -5.80 5.40 3.49
CA LEU A 66 -5.70 5.95 2.14
C LEU A 66 -5.40 7.45 2.17
N LYS A 67 -6.17 8.22 2.95
CA LYS A 67 -5.94 9.67 3.13
C LYS A 67 -4.56 9.97 3.70
N THR A 68 -4.09 9.14 4.62
CA THR A 68 -2.76 9.28 5.22
C THR A 68 -1.66 9.06 4.18
N LEU A 69 -1.74 7.98 3.40
CA LEU A 69 -0.76 7.68 2.36
C LEU A 69 -0.75 8.74 1.26
N LEU A 70 -1.92 9.17 0.78
CA LEU A 70 -2.03 10.24 -0.22
C LEU A 70 -1.41 11.55 0.28
N ARG A 71 -1.64 11.91 1.54
CA ARG A 71 -1.03 13.08 2.16
C ARG A 71 0.49 12.94 2.21
N THR A 72 1.01 11.80 2.69
CA THR A 72 2.46 11.56 2.79
C THR A 72 3.15 11.65 1.42
N VAL A 73 2.57 11.03 0.39
CA VAL A 73 3.10 11.09 -0.98
C VAL A 73 3.09 12.52 -1.50
N ARG A 74 1.99 13.25 -1.34
CA ARG A 74 1.87 14.65 -1.80
C ARG A 74 2.86 15.57 -1.09
N ASP A 75 2.92 15.48 0.24
CA ASP A 75 3.76 16.36 1.05
C ASP A 75 5.26 16.12 0.75
N ARG A 76 5.66 14.90 0.38
CA ARG A 76 7.03 14.57 -0.07
C ARG A 76 7.29 14.90 -1.54
N GLY A 77 6.28 14.79 -2.41
CA GLY A 77 6.39 15.10 -3.84
C GLY A 77 6.48 16.60 -4.15
N GLN A 78 6.18 17.48 -3.20
CA GLN A 78 6.33 18.94 -3.35
C GLN A 78 7.72 19.48 -3.01
N TRP A 79 8.65 18.64 -2.53
CA TRP A 79 10.01 19.02 -2.13
C TRP A 79 11.10 18.56 -3.12
N GLN A 80 10.80 18.60 -4.42
CA GLN A 80 11.79 18.45 -5.50
C GLN A 80 11.68 19.60 -6.49
#